data_AF-A0A6N0KRY6-F1
#
_entry.id   AF-A0A6N0KRY6-F1
#
_cell.length_a   1.000
_cell.length_b   1.000
_cell.length_c   1.000
_cell.angle_alpha   90.00
_cell.angle_beta   90.00
_cell.angle_gamma   90.00
#
_symmetry.space_group_name_H-M   'P 1'
#
loop_
_entity.id
_entity.type
_entity.pdbx_description
1 polymer ?
#
loop_
_entity_poly.entity_id
_entity_poly.type
_entity_poly.pdbx_seq_one_letter_code
_entity_poly.pdbx_strand_id
1 'polypeptide(L)'
;MFTGTHYRPRTDSETAADSAEKNTSDGRRRRIRAACDRLPRGAYLYCRRSPGNPRQCWAAAFGRHLIRFFPLDLPLFRPSAGSYSRNRLSSLMGLRKMSERIPAIQVEPAVPAAPSKQPPAPGKLPSAVNGPIYTRSFTGLFRNFRRLGGGLLFLLFFGTLWLNWNGRQAVLWDLPERKFYIFGATFWPQDFILLSALLIIAAFGLFFITVFAGRVWCGYTCPQSVWTWVFMWCEKVTEGDRNARIKLDQGPASAAKLLRKTAKHALWLGVSLVTAVTFIGYFTPVRPLVADLFSFQLDLESLFWVLFFTAATYVNAGWLREQVCIHMCPYSRFQSVMFDKDTLIVSYDAARGESRGARKKGSDPRAQGLGDCIDCQQCVQVCPTGIDIRDGLQIACIGCAACVDACDSIMDKMGYERGLVRYTSERALEGGQTRFLRPRLVGYAAVMLAMIGAFVVALDARPLASLDVTRDRGLFRENAAGQIENIYTLKVINKTQQPQRYRLQLDDAPEFRLQGEHTLSLKPGEILDFPVSVASTAERARAGSQPLAFSLRGIDDPSLAVGSTSTFVSPAR
;
A
#
# COMPACT_ATOMS: atom_id res chain seq x y z
N MET A 1 12.62 -78.07 47.66
CA MET A 1 11.43 -77.26 47.32
C MET A 1 11.71 -76.57 46.00
N PHE A 2 11.02 -76.98 44.94
CA PHE A 2 10.74 -76.31 43.65
C PHE A 2 11.39 -74.92 43.46
N THR A 3 12.15 -74.55 42.44
CA THR A 3 12.31 -74.86 40.99
C THR A 3 13.68 -74.21 40.59
N GLY A 4 14.42 -74.51 39.53
CA GLY A 4 14.16 -75.07 38.22
C GLY A 4 15.20 -74.46 37.27
N THR A 5 16.13 -75.30 36.86
CA THR A 5 17.40 -75.15 36.12
C THR A 5 17.35 -74.70 34.64
N HIS A 6 18.49 -74.11 34.20
CA HIS A 6 19.27 -74.34 32.95
C HIS A 6 18.76 -73.97 31.52
N TYR A 7 19.58 -73.11 30.87
CA TYR A 7 20.36 -73.32 29.61
C TYR A 7 19.70 -73.26 28.20
N ARG A 8 20.09 -72.21 27.42
CA ARG A 8 20.31 -71.98 25.93
C ARG A 8 19.47 -72.73 24.86
N PRO A 9 19.24 -72.20 23.62
CA PRO A 9 20.15 -71.37 22.80
C PRO A 9 19.50 -70.28 21.87
N ARG A 10 20.34 -69.67 21.03
CA ARG A 10 20.13 -68.70 19.93
C ARG A 10 19.16 -69.22 18.83
N THR A 11 18.29 -68.37 18.26
CA THR A 11 17.91 -68.31 16.81
C THR A 11 16.93 -67.15 16.52
N ASP A 12 17.23 -66.42 15.44
CA ASP A 12 16.37 -65.83 14.40
C ASP A 12 15.04 -65.15 14.74
N SER A 13 14.98 -63.81 14.58
CA SER A 13 13.72 -63.09 14.30
C SER A 13 13.96 -61.75 13.60
N GLU A 14 14.47 -61.79 12.37
CA GLU A 14 14.58 -60.60 11.49
C GLU A 14 13.62 -60.66 10.27
N THR A 15 12.57 -61.51 10.31
CA THR A 15 11.68 -61.73 9.15
C THR A 15 10.17 -61.57 9.43
N ALA A 16 9.75 -61.17 10.64
CA ALA A 16 8.33 -61.02 10.98
C ALA A 16 7.78 -59.58 10.86
N ALA A 17 8.62 -58.55 10.82
CA ALA A 17 8.18 -57.15 10.73
C ALA A 17 7.84 -56.72 9.29
N ASP A 18 8.53 -57.28 8.29
CA ASP A 18 8.43 -56.86 6.89
C ASP A 18 7.17 -57.40 6.17
N SER A 19 6.57 -58.46 6.70
CA SER A 19 5.37 -59.10 6.13
C SER A 19 4.06 -58.46 6.62
N ALA A 20 4.06 -57.79 7.78
CA ALA A 20 2.90 -57.04 8.29
C ALA A 20 2.72 -55.67 7.60
N GLU A 21 3.83 -55.02 7.20
CA GLU A 21 3.81 -53.70 6.55
C GLU A 21 3.41 -53.80 5.06
N LYS A 22 3.74 -54.90 4.38
CA LYS A 22 3.29 -55.14 2.99
C LYS A 22 1.78 -55.34 2.87
N ASN A 23 1.15 -56.08 3.78
CA ASN A 23 -0.29 -56.37 3.72
C ASN A 23 -1.19 -55.14 3.98
N THR A 24 -0.75 -54.21 4.81
CA THR A 24 -1.48 -52.95 5.07
C THR A 24 -1.34 -51.94 3.92
N SER A 25 -0.20 -51.96 3.21
CA SER A 25 0.05 -51.11 2.04
C SER A 25 -0.78 -51.53 0.81
N ASP A 26 -0.95 -52.84 0.57
CA ASP A 26 -1.72 -53.35 -0.59
C ASP A 26 -3.23 -53.19 -0.37
N GLY A 27 -3.71 -53.40 0.85
CA GLY A 27 -5.11 -53.13 1.23
C GLY A 27 -5.53 -51.65 1.08
N ARG A 28 -4.60 -50.71 1.35
CA ARG A 28 -4.82 -49.28 1.16
C ARG A 28 -4.79 -48.88 -0.32
N ARG A 29 -3.92 -49.49 -1.14
CA ARG A 29 -3.87 -49.29 -2.60
C ARG A 29 -5.12 -49.79 -3.32
N ARG A 30 -5.70 -50.92 -2.91
CA ARG A 30 -6.95 -51.45 -3.49
C ARG A 30 -8.17 -50.57 -3.21
N ARG A 31 -8.29 -49.99 -2.00
CA ARG A 31 -9.38 -49.06 -1.66
C ARG A 31 -9.30 -47.72 -2.42
N ILE A 32 -8.09 -47.23 -2.70
CA ILE A 32 -7.89 -45.98 -3.45
C ILE A 32 -8.23 -46.19 -4.95
N ARG A 33 -7.92 -47.36 -5.52
CA ARG A 33 -8.33 -47.70 -6.89
C ARG A 33 -9.85 -47.77 -7.05
N ALA A 34 -10.56 -48.45 -6.14
CA ALA A 34 -12.01 -48.57 -6.17
C ALA A 34 -12.76 -47.23 -6.02
N ALA A 35 -12.15 -46.22 -5.37
CA ALA A 35 -12.71 -44.89 -5.24
C ALA A 35 -12.52 -44.00 -6.49
N CYS A 36 -11.47 -44.25 -7.29
CA CYS A 36 -11.21 -43.50 -8.52
C CYS A 36 -12.14 -43.90 -9.68
N ASP A 37 -12.57 -45.17 -9.72
CA ASP A 37 -13.41 -45.71 -10.80
C ASP A 37 -14.89 -45.26 -10.72
N ARG A 38 -15.27 -44.47 -9.70
CA ARG A 38 -16.62 -43.87 -9.56
C ARG A 38 -16.70 -42.41 -9.99
N LEU A 39 -15.64 -41.82 -10.56
CA LEU A 39 -15.61 -40.41 -10.96
C LEU A 39 -15.96 -40.22 -12.45
N PRO A 40 -16.76 -39.20 -12.83
CA PRO A 40 -17.10 -38.92 -14.22
C PRO A 40 -15.87 -38.55 -15.07
N ARG A 41 -15.90 -38.92 -16.37
CA ARG A 41 -14.77 -39.07 -17.31
C ARG A 41 -13.84 -37.86 -17.57
N GLY A 42 -13.98 -36.74 -16.87
CA GLY A 42 -13.09 -35.56 -16.99
C GLY A 42 -11.94 -35.48 -15.96
N ALA A 43 -11.96 -36.31 -14.90
CA ALA A 43 -11.02 -36.18 -13.76
C ALA A 43 -9.76 -37.07 -13.85
N TYR A 44 -9.64 -37.93 -14.87
CA TYR A 44 -8.61 -38.97 -14.94
C TYR A 44 -7.17 -38.46 -15.22
N LEU A 45 -7.01 -37.29 -15.83
CA LEU A 45 -5.70 -36.83 -16.32
C LEU A 45 -4.79 -36.19 -15.25
N TYR A 46 -5.30 -35.80 -14.09
CA TYR A 46 -4.51 -35.11 -13.06
C TYR A 46 -4.03 -36.02 -11.91
N CYS A 47 -4.71 -37.14 -11.68
CA CYS A 47 -4.47 -37.99 -10.50
C CYS A 47 -3.25 -38.93 -10.63
N ARG A 48 -2.62 -39.02 -11.81
CA ARG A 48 -1.49 -39.92 -12.07
C ARG A 48 -0.12 -39.37 -11.66
N ARG A 49 -0.02 -38.11 -11.22
CA ARG A 49 1.27 -37.42 -10.99
C ARG A 49 1.66 -37.15 -9.52
N SER A 50 0.85 -37.49 -8.52
CA SER A 50 1.25 -37.32 -7.11
C SER A 50 0.41 -38.17 -6.13
N PRO A 51 0.83 -39.39 -5.77
CA PRO A 51 0.11 -40.20 -4.80
C PRO A 51 0.58 -39.81 -3.39
N GLY A 52 -0.11 -38.89 -2.72
CA GLY A 52 0.31 -38.54 -1.36
C GLY A 52 -0.59 -37.67 -0.47
N ASN A 53 -1.66 -37.03 -0.95
CA ASN A 53 -2.43 -36.16 -0.04
C ASN A 53 -3.94 -36.00 -0.38
N PRO A 54 -4.86 -36.59 0.42
CA PRO A 54 -6.31 -36.45 0.23
C PRO A 54 -6.85 -35.03 0.41
N ARG A 55 -6.12 -34.13 1.08
CA ARG A 55 -6.58 -32.76 1.37
C ARG A 55 -6.51 -31.81 0.15
N GLN A 56 -5.68 -32.12 -0.85
CA GLN A 56 -5.59 -31.30 -2.07
C GLN A 56 -6.76 -31.52 -3.03
N CYS A 57 -7.40 -32.70 -3.03
CA CYS A 57 -8.58 -32.96 -3.87
C CYS A 57 -9.81 -32.14 -3.43
N TRP A 58 -9.95 -31.82 -2.14
CA TRP A 58 -11.07 -31.03 -1.62
C TRP A 58 -10.98 -29.53 -1.98
N ALA A 59 -9.76 -28.97 -2.04
CA ALA A 59 -9.55 -27.56 -2.38
C ALA A 59 -9.91 -27.24 -3.86
N ALA A 60 -9.75 -28.20 -4.77
CA ALA A 60 -10.09 -28.03 -6.18
C ALA A 60 -11.60 -28.07 -6.46
N ALA A 61 -12.38 -28.75 -5.62
CA ALA A 61 -13.84 -28.82 -5.74
C ALA A 61 -14.54 -27.52 -5.28
N PHE A 62 -13.97 -26.84 -4.27
CA PHE A 62 -14.54 -25.59 -3.74
C PHE A 62 -14.26 -24.35 -4.62
N GLY A 63 -13.17 -24.35 -5.39
CA GLY A 63 -12.75 -23.21 -6.21
C GLY A 63 -13.64 -22.91 -7.44
N ARG A 64 -14.55 -23.81 -7.83
CA ARG A 64 -15.45 -23.59 -8.97
C ARG A 64 -16.81 -22.95 -8.62
N HIS A 65 -17.16 -22.86 -7.34
CA HIS A 65 -18.47 -22.31 -6.92
C HIS A 65 -18.47 -20.83 -6.52
N LEU A 66 -17.30 -20.17 -6.43
CA LEU A 66 -17.18 -18.76 -6.04
C LEU A 66 -17.01 -17.76 -7.20
N ILE A 67 -16.96 -18.23 -8.46
CA ILE A 67 -16.84 -17.36 -9.66
C ILE A 67 -18.18 -17.24 -10.38
N ARG A 68 -19.25 -16.91 -9.65
CA ARG A 68 -20.58 -16.66 -10.26
C ARG A 68 -21.33 -15.44 -9.73
N PHE A 69 -20.65 -14.53 -9.06
CA PHE A 69 -21.22 -13.27 -8.57
C PHE A 69 -20.39 -12.08 -9.00
N PHE A 70 -20.41 -11.72 -10.28
CA PHE A 70 -20.13 -10.37 -10.79
C PHE A 70 -20.66 -10.28 -12.22
N PRO A 71 -21.69 -9.48 -12.52
CA PRO A 71 -22.08 -9.20 -13.90
C PRO A 71 -21.15 -8.12 -14.45
N LEU A 72 -20.37 -8.47 -15.48
CA LEU A 72 -19.59 -7.52 -16.28
C LEU A 72 -20.18 -7.56 -17.68
N ASP A 73 -21.28 -6.84 -17.86
CA ASP A 73 -21.86 -6.52 -19.18
C ASP A 73 -21.80 -4.99 -19.36
N LEU A 74 -20.80 -4.51 -20.09
CA LEU A 74 -20.89 -3.22 -20.79
C LEU A 74 -20.18 -3.34 -22.15
N PRO A 75 -20.84 -2.95 -23.27
CA PRO A 75 -20.41 -3.32 -24.61
C PRO A 75 -19.65 -2.17 -25.28
N LEU A 76 -18.34 -2.28 -25.42
CA LEU A 76 -17.57 -1.50 -26.39
C LEU A 76 -16.61 -2.45 -27.10
N PHE A 77 -16.69 -2.45 -28.44
CA PHE A 77 -15.99 -3.30 -29.41
C PHE A 77 -16.61 -4.68 -29.71
N ARG A 78 -17.62 -4.69 -30.58
CA ARG A 78 -17.92 -5.81 -31.48
C ARG A 78 -17.51 -5.42 -32.91
N PRO A 79 -16.56 -6.10 -33.56
CA PRO A 79 -16.47 -6.12 -35.01
C PRO A 79 -17.45 -7.17 -35.56
N SER A 80 -18.20 -6.78 -36.59
CA SER A 80 -19.22 -7.58 -37.27
C SER A 80 -18.62 -8.73 -38.08
N ALA A 81 -19.10 -9.95 -37.84
CA ALA A 81 -18.83 -11.11 -38.69
C ALA A 81 -19.83 -11.11 -39.86
N GLY A 82 -19.42 -10.57 -41.01
CA GLY A 82 -20.14 -10.70 -42.27
C GLY A 82 -19.66 -11.94 -43.02
N SER A 83 -20.55 -12.92 -43.20
CA SER A 83 -20.33 -14.05 -44.11
C SER A 83 -20.45 -13.58 -45.56
N TYR A 84 -19.51 -13.91 -46.45
CA TYR A 84 -19.85 -14.10 -47.86
C TYR A 84 -18.88 -15.06 -48.61
N SER A 85 -19.51 -16.08 -49.18
CA SER A 85 -19.24 -16.84 -50.41
C SER A 85 -17.89 -17.53 -50.71
N ARG A 86 -18.02 -18.87 -50.72
CA ARG A 86 -17.46 -19.88 -51.65
C ARG A 86 -16.59 -19.40 -52.82
N ASN A 87 -15.40 -20.01 -52.87
CA ASN A 87 -14.69 -20.55 -54.04
C ASN A 87 -15.17 -20.10 -55.43
N ARG A 88 -14.35 -19.34 -56.13
CA ARG A 88 -14.05 -19.55 -57.56
C ARG A 88 -12.85 -18.73 -58.01
N LEU A 89 -12.10 -19.32 -58.95
CA LEU A 89 -11.13 -18.70 -59.86
C LEU A 89 -9.70 -18.51 -59.35
N SER A 90 -8.97 -19.62 -59.47
CA SER A 90 -7.57 -19.72 -59.87
C SER A 90 -7.18 -18.83 -61.06
N SER A 91 -5.91 -18.43 -61.05
CA SER A 91 -5.07 -18.04 -62.20
C SER A 91 -5.21 -16.60 -62.70
N LEU A 92 -4.22 -15.76 -62.37
CA LEU A 92 -3.43 -14.93 -63.30
C LEU A 92 -2.66 -13.86 -62.51
N MET A 93 -1.42 -13.61 -62.95
CA MET A 93 -0.48 -12.56 -62.52
C MET A 93 0.34 -12.83 -61.25
N GLY A 94 1.60 -13.20 -61.49
CA GLY A 94 2.62 -13.24 -60.47
C GLY A 94 2.98 -11.85 -59.97
N LEU A 95 3.05 -11.71 -58.65
CA LEU A 95 3.75 -10.64 -57.96
C LEU A 95 4.51 -11.22 -56.77
N ARG A 96 5.76 -10.78 -56.66
CA ARG A 96 6.86 -11.26 -55.82
C ARG A 96 6.48 -11.53 -54.35
N LYS A 97 6.94 -12.66 -53.80
CA LYS A 97 7.14 -12.83 -52.36
C LYS A 97 8.32 -11.97 -51.93
N MET A 98 8.07 -10.93 -51.15
CA MET A 98 9.07 -10.30 -50.28
C MET A 98 8.42 -9.96 -48.94
N SER A 99 8.79 -10.71 -47.91
CA SER A 99 8.92 -10.22 -46.54
C SER A 99 9.79 -11.25 -45.82
N GLU A 100 11.10 -11.14 -46.00
CA GLU A 100 12.07 -11.73 -45.08
C GLU A 100 11.76 -11.23 -43.67
N ARG A 101 11.61 -12.16 -42.73
CA ARG A 101 11.61 -11.85 -41.31
C ARG A 101 13.05 -11.53 -40.93
N ILE A 102 13.26 -10.36 -40.34
CA ILE A 102 14.51 -9.98 -39.68
C ILE A 102 14.89 -11.11 -38.69
N PRO A 103 16.06 -11.76 -38.80
CA PRO A 103 16.47 -12.77 -37.85
C PRO A 103 16.85 -12.10 -36.53
N ALA A 104 16.19 -12.51 -35.45
CA ALA A 104 16.57 -12.09 -34.10
C ALA A 104 17.93 -12.71 -33.74
N ILE A 105 18.95 -11.87 -33.61
CA ILE A 105 20.26 -12.27 -33.06
C ILE A 105 20.06 -12.47 -31.55
N GLN A 106 20.10 -13.73 -31.09
CA GLN A 106 20.25 -14.02 -29.68
C GLN A 106 21.70 -13.72 -29.28
N VAL A 107 21.92 -12.58 -28.64
CA VAL A 107 23.19 -12.28 -27.99
C VAL A 107 23.19 -12.97 -26.62
N GLU A 108 23.90 -14.09 -26.51
CA GLU A 108 24.23 -14.67 -25.21
C GLU A 108 25.20 -13.72 -24.47
N PRO A 109 24.87 -13.23 -23.27
CA PRO A 109 25.79 -12.40 -22.51
C PRO A 109 27.00 -13.23 -22.09
N ALA A 110 28.20 -12.69 -22.34
CA ALA A 110 29.46 -13.26 -21.88
C ALA A 110 29.43 -13.47 -20.36
N VAL A 111 29.71 -14.69 -19.92
CA VAL A 111 29.78 -15.10 -18.51
C VAL A 111 31.00 -14.45 -17.85
N PRO A 112 30.85 -13.56 -16.86
CA PRO A 112 31.97 -13.11 -16.04
C PRO A 112 32.46 -14.27 -15.16
N ALA A 113 33.77 -14.32 -14.91
CA ALA A 113 34.45 -15.37 -14.16
C ALA A 113 33.74 -15.73 -12.82
N ALA A 114 33.62 -17.04 -12.59
CA ALA A 114 32.85 -17.64 -11.51
C ALA A 114 33.36 -17.30 -10.09
N PRO A 115 32.49 -16.93 -9.14
CA PRO A 115 32.75 -17.08 -7.72
C PRO A 115 32.41 -18.51 -7.24
N SER A 116 33.31 -19.05 -6.41
CA SER A 116 33.27 -20.28 -5.59
C SER A 116 32.30 -21.43 -5.94
N LYS A 117 32.88 -22.63 -6.07
CA LYS A 117 32.23 -23.93 -6.28
C LYS A 117 31.20 -24.29 -5.19
N GLN A 118 29.94 -23.87 -5.37
CA GLN A 118 28.76 -24.68 -5.06
C GLN A 118 27.50 -23.94 -5.57
N PRO A 119 26.85 -24.41 -6.66
CA PRO A 119 25.52 -23.92 -6.99
C PRO A 119 24.54 -24.32 -5.86
N PRO A 120 23.64 -23.44 -5.41
CA PRO A 120 22.59 -23.83 -4.47
C PRO A 120 21.80 -25.00 -5.07
N ALA A 121 21.56 -26.02 -4.26
CA ALA A 121 20.91 -27.26 -4.70
C ALA A 121 19.61 -26.97 -5.46
N PRO A 122 19.41 -27.52 -6.67
CA PRO A 122 18.21 -27.28 -7.46
C PRO A 122 17.02 -27.99 -6.78
N GLY A 123 16.09 -27.22 -6.20
CA GLY A 123 14.85 -27.75 -5.64
C GLY A 123 14.29 -27.07 -4.38
N LYS A 124 14.99 -26.13 -3.75
CA LYS A 124 14.41 -25.30 -2.69
C LYS A 124 14.16 -23.89 -3.22
N LEU A 125 12.89 -23.51 -3.34
CA LEU A 125 12.52 -22.08 -3.38
C LEU A 125 13.24 -21.38 -2.21
N PRO A 126 13.76 -20.15 -2.38
CA PRO A 126 14.31 -19.38 -1.27
C PRO A 126 13.29 -19.35 -0.14
N SER A 127 13.70 -19.88 1.01
CA SER A 127 12.90 -20.30 2.16
C SER A 127 11.63 -19.47 2.40
N ALA A 128 10.51 -19.87 1.77
CA ALA A 128 9.20 -19.60 2.34
C ALA A 128 9.12 -20.44 3.61
N VAL A 129 9.27 -19.80 4.78
CA VAL A 129 9.13 -20.47 6.06
C VAL A 129 7.71 -21.04 6.13
N ASN A 130 7.58 -22.35 5.95
CA ASN A 130 6.31 -23.06 6.12
C ASN A 130 6.01 -23.18 7.62
N GLY A 131 5.51 -22.11 8.22
CA GLY A 131 5.13 -22.08 9.63
C GLY A 131 5.16 -20.69 10.26
N PRO A 132 4.65 -20.55 11.50
CA PRO A 132 4.64 -19.27 12.20
C PRO A 132 6.05 -18.75 12.47
N ILE A 133 6.28 -17.47 12.15
CA ILE A 133 7.56 -16.79 12.37
C ILE A 133 7.60 -16.25 13.80
N TYR A 134 8.53 -16.77 14.59
CA TYR A 134 8.83 -16.25 15.93
C TYR A 134 10.07 -15.37 15.88
N THR A 135 9.86 -14.05 15.90
CA THR A 135 10.96 -13.09 15.93
C THR A 135 11.64 -13.07 17.31
N ARG A 136 12.95 -12.88 17.32
CA ARG A 136 13.72 -12.61 18.53
C ARG A 136 13.86 -11.10 18.73
N SER A 137 13.87 -10.67 19.99
CA SER A 137 14.15 -9.27 20.29
C SER A 137 15.63 -8.92 20.10
N PHE A 138 15.88 -7.68 19.66
CA PHE A 138 17.22 -7.17 19.35
C PHE A 138 17.35 -5.70 19.74
N THR A 139 18.59 -5.21 19.77
CA THR A 139 18.99 -3.83 20.08
C THR A 139 19.97 -3.33 19.02
N GLY A 140 19.90 -2.06 18.65
CA GLY A 140 20.86 -1.46 17.73
C GLY A 140 20.38 -0.12 17.17
N LEU A 141 21.19 0.46 16.30
CA LEU A 141 20.99 1.78 15.72
C LEU A 141 19.75 1.83 14.83
N PHE A 142 19.60 0.85 13.93
CA PHE A 142 18.51 0.85 12.96
C PHE A 142 17.15 0.62 13.61
N ARG A 143 17.10 -0.19 14.67
CA ARG A 143 15.94 -0.31 15.55
C ARG A 143 15.52 1.04 16.13
N ASN A 144 16.48 1.84 16.61
CA ASN A 144 16.18 3.13 17.21
C ASN A 144 15.63 4.12 16.16
N PHE A 145 16.21 4.16 14.95
CA PHE A 145 15.65 4.96 13.85
C PHE A 145 14.25 4.54 13.45
N ARG A 146 13.97 3.23 13.38
CA ARG A 146 12.62 2.73 13.08
C ARG A 146 11.62 3.14 14.16
N ARG A 147 11.99 3.06 15.43
CA ARG A 147 11.13 3.52 16.54
C ARG A 147 10.91 5.02 16.50
N LEU A 148 11.94 5.81 16.20
CA LEU A 148 11.83 7.25 16.09
C LEU A 148 10.89 7.63 14.95
N GLY A 149 11.11 7.07 13.75
CA GLY A 149 10.26 7.31 12.59
C GLY A 149 8.81 6.87 12.81
N GLY A 150 8.60 5.63 13.31
CA GLY A 150 7.28 5.14 13.65
C GLY A 150 6.61 5.95 14.76
N GLY A 151 7.36 6.37 15.78
CA GLY A 151 6.88 7.21 16.87
C GLY A 151 6.47 8.60 16.42
N LEU A 152 7.25 9.23 15.54
CA LEU A 152 6.91 10.52 14.93
C LEU A 152 5.65 10.40 14.07
N LEU A 153 5.55 9.37 13.23
CA LEU A 153 4.36 9.14 12.41
C LEU A 153 3.13 8.83 13.25
N PHE A 154 3.27 8.09 14.36
CA PHE A 154 2.18 7.89 15.31
C PHE A 154 1.81 9.17 16.05
N LEU A 155 2.78 10.00 16.44
CA LEU A 155 2.48 11.29 17.04
C LEU A 155 1.68 12.18 16.08
N LEU A 156 2.03 12.19 14.80
CA LEU A 156 1.26 12.90 13.78
C LEU A 156 -0.11 12.25 13.61
N PHE A 157 -0.17 10.96 13.28
CA PHE A 157 -1.40 10.23 12.96
C PHE A 157 -2.40 10.19 14.11
N PHE A 158 -1.98 9.99 15.35
CA PHE A 158 -2.86 10.01 16.51
C PHE A 158 -3.04 11.41 17.08
N GLY A 159 -2.07 12.32 16.94
CA GLY A 159 -2.11 13.63 17.57
C GLY A 159 -2.89 14.68 16.78
N THR A 160 -2.74 14.76 15.46
CA THR A 160 -3.32 15.87 14.68
C THR A 160 -4.84 15.92 14.70
N LEU A 161 -5.49 14.78 14.93
CA LEU A 161 -6.94 14.68 15.03
C LEU A 161 -7.50 15.26 16.35
N TRP A 162 -6.70 15.35 17.42
CA TRP A 162 -7.16 15.89 18.71
C TRP A 162 -6.93 17.40 18.86
N LEU A 163 -6.07 17.96 18.01
CA LEU A 163 -5.75 19.38 17.99
C LEU A 163 -6.97 20.19 17.55
N ASN A 164 -7.29 21.24 18.30
CA ASN A 164 -8.29 22.23 17.91
C ASN A 164 -7.58 23.41 17.25
N TRP A 165 -8.08 23.82 16.09
CA TRP A 165 -7.59 24.94 15.31
C TRP A 165 -8.78 25.79 14.89
N ASN A 166 -8.82 27.07 15.27
CA ASN A 166 -9.91 28.00 14.96
C ASN A 166 -11.32 27.46 15.33
N GLY A 167 -11.44 26.73 16.44
CA GLY A 167 -12.72 26.19 16.93
C GLY A 167 -13.13 24.84 16.34
N ARG A 168 -12.35 24.26 15.41
CA ARG A 168 -12.61 22.95 14.78
C ARG A 168 -11.42 22.00 14.91
N GLN A 169 -11.62 20.72 14.58
CA GLN A 169 -10.54 19.75 14.49
C GLN A 169 -9.50 20.17 13.43
N ALA A 170 -8.20 20.08 13.76
CA ALA A 170 -7.15 20.60 12.90
C ALA A 170 -7.09 19.89 11.54
N VAL A 171 -7.19 18.56 11.51
CA VAL A 171 -7.26 17.80 10.24
C VAL A 171 -8.58 17.05 10.21
N LEU A 172 -9.48 17.45 9.33
CA LEU A 172 -10.80 16.84 9.16
C LEU A 172 -11.14 16.78 7.66
N TRP A 173 -11.37 15.58 7.17
CA TRP A 173 -11.85 15.32 5.83
C TRP A 173 -13.37 15.15 5.82
N ASP A 174 -14.08 16.27 5.80
CA ASP A 174 -15.55 16.34 5.85
C ASP A 174 -16.16 15.93 4.50
N LEU A 175 -16.55 14.66 4.40
CA LEU A 175 -17.19 14.10 3.21
C LEU A 175 -18.60 14.67 2.96
N PRO A 176 -19.48 14.86 3.97
CA PRO A 176 -20.79 15.48 3.78
C PRO A 176 -20.72 16.87 3.16
N GLU A 177 -19.87 17.76 3.66
CA GLU A 177 -19.71 19.11 3.11
C GLU A 177 -18.74 19.17 1.93
N ARG A 178 -18.05 18.07 1.63
CA ARG A 178 -16.99 17.95 0.61
C ARG A 178 -15.85 18.96 0.83
N LYS A 179 -15.52 19.21 2.09
CA LYS A 179 -14.48 20.14 2.52
C LYS A 179 -13.38 19.39 3.24
N PHE A 180 -12.14 19.73 2.95
CA PHE A 180 -10.99 19.20 3.69
C PHE A 180 -10.34 20.33 4.47
N TYR A 181 -10.39 20.18 5.78
CA TYR A 181 -9.78 21.09 6.72
C TYR A 181 -8.39 20.55 7.08
N ILE A 182 -7.36 21.34 6.82
CA ILE A 182 -5.98 21.02 7.16
C ILE A 182 -5.38 22.26 7.85
N PHE A 183 -5.33 22.19 9.18
CA PHE A 183 -5.05 23.31 10.08
C PHE A 183 -5.96 24.51 9.78
N GLY A 184 -5.37 25.64 9.37
CA GLY A 184 -6.13 26.79 8.91
C GLY A 184 -6.79 26.56 7.56
N ALA A 185 -6.11 25.90 6.63
CA ALA A 185 -6.54 25.82 5.24
C ALA A 185 -7.83 25.01 5.06
N THR A 186 -8.70 25.50 4.17
CA THR A 186 -9.90 24.78 3.71
C THR A 186 -9.75 24.52 2.22
N PHE A 187 -9.71 23.25 1.85
CA PHE A 187 -9.66 22.77 0.48
C PHE A 187 -11.04 22.34 0.03
N TRP A 188 -11.40 22.81 -1.15
CA TRP A 188 -12.69 22.58 -1.80
C TRP A 188 -12.58 21.53 -2.90
N PRO A 189 -13.69 21.05 -3.45
CA PRO A 189 -13.63 20.08 -4.53
C PRO A 189 -12.84 20.55 -5.77
N GLN A 190 -12.84 21.86 -6.05
CA GLN A 190 -12.03 22.42 -7.15
C GLN A 190 -10.52 22.30 -6.87
N ASP A 191 -10.13 22.20 -5.60
CA ASP A 191 -8.74 22.08 -5.18
C ASP A 191 -8.27 20.61 -5.11
N PHE A 192 -9.12 19.63 -5.42
CA PHE A 192 -8.71 18.21 -5.47
C PHE A 192 -7.56 17.95 -6.44
N ILE A 193 -7.37 18.80 -7.45
CA ILE A 193 -6.23 18.71 -8.37
C ILE A 193 -4.91 18.92 -7.62
N LEU A 194 -4.87 19.80 -6.61
CA LEU A 194 -3.69 20.02 -5.78
C LEU A 194 -3.43 18.80 -4.90
N LEU A 195 -4.47 18.19 -4.32
CA LEU A 195 -4.33 16.94 -3.58
C LEU A 195 -3.79 15.82 -4.48
N SER A 196 -4.30 15.70 -5.70
CA SER A 196 -3.84 14.72 -6.69
C SER A 196 -2.36 14.94 -7.05
N ALA A 197 -1.96 16.20 -7.29
CA ALA A 197 -0.57 16.56 -7.54
C ALA A 197 0.34 16.19 -6.36
N LEU A 198 -0.09 16.47 -5.13
CA LEU A 198 0.63 16.08 -3.91
C LEU A 198 0.82 14.56 -3.80
N LEU A 199 -0.22 13.77 -4.10
CA LEU A 199 -0.14 12.30 -4.10
C LEU A 199 0.81 11.77 -5.18
N ILE A 200 0.81 12.40 -6.36
CA ILE A 200 1.74 12.05 -7.45
C ILE A 200 3.18 12.38 -7.03
N ILE A 201 3.42 13.54 -6.41
CA ILE A 201 4.73 13.92 -5.86
C ILE A 201 5.17 12.91 -4.79
N ALA A 202 4.28 12.52 -3.88
CA ALA A 202 4.58 11.55 -2.84
C ALA A 202 4.92 10.16 -3.43
N ALA A 203 4.17 9.70 -4.44
CA ALA A 203 4.46 8.45 -5.15
C ALA A 203 5.81 8.51 -5.88
N PHE A 204 6.12 9.63 -6.53
CA PHE A 204 7.40 9.84 -7.18
C PHE A 204 8.55 9.91 -6.17
N GLY A 205 8.35 10.56 -5.02
CA GLY A 205 9.29 10.60 -3.91
C GLY A 205 9.59 9.21 -3.35
N LEU A 206 8.57 8.36 -3.27
CA LEU A 206 8.73 6.96 -2.88
C LEU A 206 9.60 6.18 -3.89
N PHE A 207 9.45 6.44 -5.19
CA PHE A 207 10.33 5.86 -6.22
C PHE A 207 11.76 6.39 -6.13
N PHE A 208 11.94 7.70 -5.95
CA PHE A 208 13.25 8.32 -5.75
C PHE A 208 13.99 7.69 -4.56
N ILE A 209 13.33 7.59 -3.40
CA ILE A 209 13.89 6.95 -2.20
C ILE A 209 14.20 5.47 -2.48
N THR A 210 13.42 4.78 -3.30
CA THR A 210 13.68 3.38 -3.65
C THR A 210 14.96 3.21 -4.45
N VAL A 211 15.16 4.05 -5.46
CA VAL A 211 16.38 4.00 -6.28
C VAL A 211 17.59 4.30 -5.41
N PHE A 212 17.49 5.26 -4.49
CA PHE A 212 18.57 5.65 -3.59
C PHE A 212 18.87 4.59 -2.49
N ALA A 213 17.85 4.20 -1.73
CA ALA A 213 17.96 3.45 -0.47
C ALA A 213 17.08 2.19 -0.41
N GLY A 214 16.75 1.62 -1.57
CA GLY A 214 16.11 0.32 -1.69
C GLY A 214 14.76 0.27 -1.01
N ARG A 215 14.63 -0.57 0.03
CA ARG A 215 13.36 -0.82 0.72
C ARG A 215 13.23 -0.08 2.05
N VAL A 216 13.96 1.02 2.26
CA VAL A 216 13.94 1.77 3.52
C VAL A 216 12.52 2.23 3.92
N TRP A 217 11.66 2.64 2.97
CA TRP A 217 10.26 2.94 3.28
C TRP A 217 9.53 1.75 3.91
N CYS A 218 9.63 0.58 3.25
CA CYS A 218 9.01 -0.66 3.71
C CYS A 218 9.50 -1.05 5.11
N GLY A 219 10.78 -0.83 5.41
CA GLY A 219 11.38 -1.27 6.67
C GLY A 219 11.09 -0.35 7.86
N TYR A 220 10.84 0.94 7.62
CA TYR A 220 10.88 1.97 8.68
C TYR A 220 9.56 2.70 8.90
N THR A 221 8.81 3.00 7.83
CA THR A 221 7.67 3.93 7.90
C THR A 221 6.39 3.38 7.26
N CYS A 222 6.47 2.33 6.45
CA CYS A 222 5.30 1.69 5.86
C CYS A 222 4.30 1.24 6.95
N PRO A 223 3.00 1.62 6.85
CA PRO A 223 2.00 1.28 7.86
C PRO A 223 1.93 -0.22 8.18
N GLN A 224 1.94 -1.08 7.15
CA GLN A 224 1.91 -2.53 7.38
C GLN A 224 3.06 -2.99 8.30
N SER A 225 4.28 -2.53 8.06
CA SER A 225 5.44 -2.89 8.86
C SER A 225 5.38 -2.31 10.27
N VAL A 226 5.01 -1.04 10.41
CA VAL A 226 4.95 -0.36 11.71
C VAL A 226 3.95 -1.06 12.63
N TRP A 227 2.74 -1.36 12.16
CA TRP A 227 1.75 -2.08 12.95
C TRP A 227 2.17 -3.53 13.24
N THR A 228 2.79 -4.22 12.28
CA THR A 228 3.35 -5.57 12.52
C THR A 228 4.39 -5.56 13.64
N TRP A 229 5.25 -4.54 13.72
CA TRP A 229 6.20 -4.37 14.84
C TRP A 229 5.50 -4.14 16.18
N VAL A 230 4.42 -3.35 16.21
CA VAL A 230 3.61 -3.15 17.42
C VAL A 230 2.98 -4.47 17.88
N PHE A 231 2.40 -5.25 16.96
CA PHE A 231 1.76 -6.52 17.28
C PHE A 231 2.77 -7.56 17.79
N MET A 232 3.95 -7.64 17.16
CA MET A 232 5.05 -8.49 17.66
C MET A 232 5.60 -8.03 19.02
N TRP A 233 5.55 -6.72 19.31
CA TRP A 233 5.85 -6.21 20.65
C TRP A 233 4.78 -6.63 21.66
N CYS A 234 3.49 -6.55 21.32
CA CYS A 234 2.41 -7.06 22.18
C CYS A 234 2.61 -8.55 22.49
N GLU A 235 2.95 -9.36 21.49
CA GLU A 235 3.29 -10.78 21.69
C GLU A 235 4.48 -10.98 22.62
N LYS A 236 5.51 -10.12 22.50
CA LYS A 236 6.70 -10.23 23.34
C LYS A 236 6.34 -9.95 24.80
N VAL A 237 5.51 -8.94 25.05
CA VAL A 237 5.08 -8.54 26.40
C VAL A 237 4.21 -9.61 27.05
N THR A 238 3.31 -10.24 26.30
CA THR A 238 2.36 -11.22 26.86
C THR A 238 2.88 -12.65 26.90
N GLU A 239 3.59 -13.09 25.86
CA GLU A 239 4.02 -14.49 25.71
C GLU A 239 5.53 -14.68 25.97
N GLY A 240 6.34 -13.61 25.89
CA GLY A 240 7.78 -13.63 26.07
C GLY A 240 8.58 -13.54 24.76
N ASP A 241 9.91 -13.64 24.85
CA ASP A 241 10.78 -13.66 23.66
C ASP A 241 10.65 -14.99 22.88
N ARG A 242 11.26 -15.06 21.70
CA ARG A 242 11.19 -16.18 20.73
C ARG A 242 11.03 -17.59 21.35
N ASN A 243 12.00 -18.01 22.17
CA ASN A 243 12.02 -19.39 22.70
C ASN A 243 10.89 -19.65 23.69
N ALA A 244 10.47 -18.64 24.46
CA ALA A 244 9.34 -18.76 25.37
C ALA A 244 8.04 -18.95 24.59
N ARG A 245 7.86 -18.25 23.45
CA ARG A 245 6.70 -18.39 22.57
C ARG A 245 6.64 -19.76 21.92
N ILE A 246 7.76 -20.24 21.37
CA ILE A 246 7.85 -21.59 20.80
C ILE A 246 7.47 -22.64 21.84
N LYS A 247 8.03 -22.55 23.06
CA LYS A 247 7.72 -23.46 24.16
C LYS A 247 6.25 -23.37 24.59
N LEU A 248 5.69 -22.16 24.64
CA LEU A 248 4.28 -21.94 24.98
C LEU A 248 3.34 -22.58 23.96
N ASP A 249 3.66 -22.46 22.67
CA ASP A 249 2.85 -23.01 21.59
C ASP A 249 2.91 -24.53 21.51
N GLN A 250 4.09 -25.12 21.72
CA GLN A 250 4.28 -26.57 21.80
C GLN A 250 3.77 -27.21 23.10
N GLY A 251 3.63 -26.41 24.17
CA GLY A 251 3.18 -26.89 25.47
C GLY A 251 1.69 -27.27 25.51
N PRO A 252 1.27 -28.07 26.52
CA PRO A 252 -0.11 -28.48 26.69
C PRO A 252 -1.05 -27.28 26.91
N ALA A 253 -2.34 -27.47 26.65
CA ALA A 253 -3.35 -26.48 26.99
C ALA A 253 -3.38 -26.30 28.52
N SER A 254 -3.05 -25.10 28.99
CA SER A 254 -3.05 -24.73 30.41
C SER A 254 -3.76 -23.39 30.60
N ALA A 255 -4.28 -23.13 31.80
CA ALA A 255 -4.91 -21.84 32.12
C ALA A 255 -3.94 -20.67 31.90
N ALA A 256 -2.65 -20.84 32.23
CA ALA A 256 -1.62 -19.86 31.96
C ALA A 256 -1.42 -19.60 30.46
N LYS A 257 -1.46 -20.64 29.61
CA LYS A 257 -1.40 -20.50 28.14
C LYS A 257 -2.62 -19.74 27.62
N LEU A 258 -3.82 -20.09 28.08
CA LEU A 258 -5.05 -19.41 27.70
C LEU A 258 -4.98 -17.93 28.08
N LEU A 259 -4.61 -17.60 29.32
CA LEU A 259 -4.51 -16.21 29.78
C LEU A 259 -3.52 -15.40 28.94
N ARG A 260 -2.32 -15.92 28.65
CA ARG A 260 -1.32 -15.22 27.83
C ARG A 260 -1.79 -15.02 26.38
N LYS A 261 -2.41 -16.04 25.78
CA LYS A 261 -2.95 -15.97 24.41
C LYS A 261 -4.13 -14.98 24.34
N THR A 262 -5.04 -15.01 25.31
CA THR A 262 -6.15 -14.05 25.41
C THR A 262 -5.63 -12.63 25.63
N ALA A 263 -4.64 -12.42 26.52
CA ALA A 263 -4.04 -11.11 26.73
C ALA A 263 -3.39 -10.55 25.45
N LYS A 264 -2.71 -11.38 24.65
CA LYS A 264 -2.22 -10.98 23.33
C LYS A 264 -3.36 -10.50 22.43
N HIS A 265 -4.41 -11.30 22.29
CA HIS A 265 -5.53 -10.96 21.40
C HIS A 265 -6.30 -9.73 21.87
N ALA A 266 -6.43 -9.53 23.19
CA ALA A 266 -6.99 -8.31 23.77
C ALA A 266 -6.15 -7.07 23.42
N LEU A 267 -4.81 -7.15 23.52
CA LEU A 267 -3.93 -6.05 23.11
C LEU A 267 -4.02 -5.77 21.60
N TRP A 268 -4.03 -6.82 20.76
CA TRP A 268 -4.20 -6.68 19.31
C TRP A 268 -5.52 -6.00 18.96
N LEU A 269 -6.61 -6.42 19.61
CA LEU A 269 -7.92 -5.84 19.41
C LEU A 269 -7.95 -4.37 19.87
N GLY A 270 -7.38 -4.06 21.04
CA GLY A 270 -7.28 -2.69 21.55
C GLY A 270 -6.51 -1.77 20.61
N VAL A 271 -5.32 -2.19 20.15
CA VAL A 271 -4.53 -1.42 19.16
C VAL A 271 -5.29 -1.25 17.85
N SER A 272 -6.00 -2.29 17.39
CA SER A 272 -6.80 -2.23 16.17
C SER A 272 -7.97 -1.27 16.29
N LEU A 273 -8.67 -1.28 17.44
CA LEU A 273 -9.80 -0.38 17.71
C LEU A 273 -9.34 1.08 17.77
N VAL A 274 -8.26 1.37 18.50
CA VAL A 274 -7.69 2.73 18.57
C VAL A 274 -7.26 3.20 17.17
N THR A 275 -6.68 2.32 16.36
CA THR A 275 -6.32 2.62 14.97
C THR A 275 -7.55 2.94 14.13
N ALA A 276 -8.61 2.13 14.24
CA ALA A 276 -9.84 2.31 13.49
C ALA A 276 -10.57 3.61 13.86
N VAL A 277 -10.74 3.87 15.16
CA VAL A 277 -11.33 5.11 15.68
C VAL A 277 -10.53 6.32 15.21
N THR A 278 -9.21 6.23 15.18
CA THR A 278 -8.36 7.31 14.68
C THR A 278 -8.54 7.52 13.18
N PHE A 279 -8.53 6.45 12.39
CA PHE A 279 -8.72 6.54 10.94
C PHE A 279 -10.08 7.15 10.59
N ILE A 280 -11.16 6.68 11.23
CA ILE A 280 -12.51 7.23 11.06
C ILE A 280 -12.64 8.63 11.66
N GLY A 281 -11.92 8.92 12.74
CA GLY A 281 -11.84 10.23 13.38
C GLY A 281 -11.28 11.33 12.48
N TYR A 282 -10.66 10.98 11.35
CA TYR A 282 -10.30 11.95 10.34
C TYR A 282 -11.43 12.29 9.35
N PHE A 283 -12.47 11.46 9.24
CA PHE A 283 -13.63 11.69 8.36
C PHE A 283 -14.86 12.17 9.14
N THR A 284 -15.01 11.70 10.37
CA THR A 284 -16.03 12.09 11.33
C THR A 284 -15.35 12.78 12.50
N PRO A 285 -15.84 13.93 13.02
CA PRO A 285 -15.21 14.60 14.16
C PRO A 285 -14.94 13.64 15.33
N VAL A 286 -13.69 13.55 15.78
CA VAL A 286 -13.28 12.48 16.69
C VAL A 286 -13.93 12.56 18.08
N ARG A 287 -14.16 13.78 18.58
CA ARG A 287 -14.68 14.00 19.93
C ARG A 287 -16.09 13.42 20.10
N PRO A 288 -17.08 13.75 19.23
CA PRO A 288 -18.37 13.08 19.29
C PRO A 288 -18.25 11.59 18.95
N LEU A 289 -17.45 11.20 17.95
CA LEU A 289 -17.26 9.77 17.61
C LEU A 289 -16.83 8.92 18.80
N VAL A 290 -15.89 9.42 19.61
CA VAL A 290 -15.41 8.72 20.82
C VAL A 290 -16.46 8.74 21.92
N ALA A 291 -17.16 9.87 22.13
CA ALA A 291 -18.24 9.95 23.09
C ALA A 291 -19.36 8.94 22.76
N ASP A 292 -19.77 8.89 21.49
CA ASP A 292 -20.83 8.01 20.99
C ASP A 292 -20.41 6.53 21.05
N LEU A 293 -19.12 6.23 20.85
CA LEU A 293 -18.57 4.89 21.03
C LEU A 293 -18.68 4.42 22.48
N PHE A 294 -18.40 5.29 23.46
CA PHE A 294 -18.49 4.96 24.89
C PHE A 294 -19.92 4.95 25.42
N SER A 295 -20.83 5.74 24.85
CA SER A 295 -22.26 5.73 25.19
C SER A 295 -23.06 4.64 24.46
N PHE A 296 -22.42 3.91 23.54
CA PHE A 296 -23.07 2.92 22.65
C PHE A 296 -24.17 3.54 21.76
N GLN A 297 -23.98 4.79 21.34
CA GLN A 297 -24.92 5.56 20.51
C GLN A 297 -24.38 5.88 19.10
N LEU A 298 -23.37 5.15 18.65
CA LEU A 298 -22.86 5.29 17.28
C LEU A 298 -23.93 5.03 16.23
N ASP A 299 -23.96 5.87 15.20
CA ASP A 299 -24.72 5.61 13.99
C ASP A 299 -24.20 4.35 13.27
N LEU A 300 -25.07 3.72 12.46
CA LEU A 300 -24.76 2.45 11.80
C LEU A 300 -23.56 2.55 10.84
N GLU A 301 -23.37 3.70 10.20
CA GLU A 301 -22.29 3.92 9.24
C GLU A 301 -20.93 3.97 9.96
N SER A 302 -20.82 4.82 10.99
CA SER A 302 -19.63 4.91 11.84
C SER A 302 -19.31 3.57 12.50
N LEU A 303 -20.33 2.86 13.01
CA LEU A 303 -20.13 1.54 13.61
C LEU A 303 -19.58 0.53 12.59
N PHE A 304 -20.16 0.45 11.39
CA PHE A 304 -19.69 -0.45 10.34
C PHE A 304 -18.22 -0.18 10.01
N TRP A 305 -17.85 1.07 9.79
CA TRP A 305 -16.47 1.42 9.42
C TRP A 305 -15.48 1.20 10.55
N VAL A 306 -15.83 1.53 11.80
CA VAL A 306 -14.97 1.25 12.96
C VAL A 306 -14.73 -0.26 13.10
N LEU A 307 -15.78 -1.09 12.98
CA LEU A 307 -15.64 -2.55 13.04
C LEU A 307 -14.83 -3.10 11.87
N PHE A 308 -15.08 -2.60 10.65
CA PHE A 308 -14.35 -3.01 9.46
C PHE A 308 -12.86 -2.72 9.57
N PHE A 309 -12.46 -1.49 9.92
CA PHE A 309 -11.04 -1.13 10.05
C PHE A 309 -10.39 -1.79 11.27
N THR A 310 -11.15 -2.07 12.33
CA THR A 310 -10.67 -2.88 13.47
C THR A 310 -10.34 -4.29 13.01
N ALA A 311 -11.26 -4.95 12.30
CA ALA A 311 -11.06 -6.29 11.77
C ALA A 311 -9.91 -6.33 10.74
N ALA A 312 -9.86 -5.37 9.82
CA ALA A 312 -8.82 -5.26 8.81
C ALA A 312 -7.43 -5.09 9.45
N THR A 313 -7.29 -4.20 10.43
CA THR A 313 -6.02 -3.98 11.15
C THR A 313 -5.60 -5.23 11.91
N TYR A 314 -6.54 -5.86 12.62
CA TYR A 314 -6.31 -7.07 13.39
C TYR A 314 -5.84 -8.24 12.51
N VAL A 315 -6.49 -8.45 11.36
CA VAL A 315 -6.13 -9.51 10.41
C VAL A 315 -4.80 -9.20 9.72
N ASN A 316 -4.61 -7.98 9.21
CA ASN A 316 -3.42 -7.59 8.45
C ASN A 316 -2.13 -7.62 9.29
N ALA A 317 -2.13 -7.01 10.48
CA ALA A 317 -0.94 -6.93 11.34
C ALA A 317 -0.79 -8.16 12.24
N GLY A 318 -1.90 -8.80 12.63
CA GLY A 318 -1.89 -9.95 13.53
C GLY A 318 -1.59 -11.26 12.83
N TRP A 319 -2.28 -11.54 11.73
CA TRP A 319 -2.31 -12.86 11.10
C TRP A 319 -1.60 -12.90 9.74
N LEU A 320 -1.85 -11.94 8.86
CA LEU A 320 -1.29 -11.94 7.50
C LEU A 320 0.17 -11.48 7.45
N ARG A 321 0.55 -10.45 8.23
CA ARG A 321 1.94 -9.99 8.43
C ARG A 321 2.76 -9.94 7.13
N GLU A 322 3.73 -10.83 6.98
CA GLU A 322 4.64 -10.90 5.84
C GLU A 322 3.93 -11.28 4.54
N GLN A 323 2.80 -11.98 4.61
CA GLN A 323 2.00 -12.33 3.43
C GLN A 323 1.49 -11.07 2.73
N VAL A 324 1.18 -10.01 3.48
CA VAL A 324 0.80 -8.71 2.90
C VAL A 324 1.96 -8.16 2.06
N CYS A 325 3.18 -8.18 2.58
CA CYS A 325 4.36 -7.67 1.88
C CYS A 325 4.76 -8.52 0.67
N ILE A 326 4.60 -9.85 0.74
CA ILE A 326 5.05 -10.80 -0.28
C ILE A 326 4.03 -10.97 -1.41
N HIS A 327 2.74 -11.01 -1.06
CA HIS A 327 1.65 -11.40 -1.98
C HIS A 327 0.65 -10.29 -2.28
N MET A 328 0.37 -9.37 -1.35
CA MET A 328 -0.67 -8.36 -1.55
C MET A 328 -0.11 -7.01 -1.99
N CYS A 329 1.11 -6.66 -1.58
CA CYS A 329 1.71 -5.36 -1.84
C CYS A 329 2.25 -5.30 -3.28
N PRO A 330 1.62 -4.53 -4.19
CA PRO A 330 2.14 -4.40 -5.56
C PRO A 330 3.49 -3.67 -5.59
N TYR A 331 3.69 -2.75 -4.65
CA TYR A 331 4.92 -1.97 -4.55
C TYR A 331 6.16 -2.85 -4.36
N SER A 332 6.09 -3.91 -3.54
CA SER A 332 7.23 -4.83 -3.33
C SER A 332 7.70 -5.51 -4.62
N ARG A 333 6.82 -5.65 -5.63
CA ARG A 333 7.15 -6.19 -6.95
C ARG A 333 7.79 -5.14 -7.85
N PHE A 334 7.22 -3.93 -7.89
CA PHE A 334 7.78 -2.82 -8.66
C PHE A 334 9.17 -2.39 -8.17
N GLN A 335 9.46 -2.52 -6.87
CA GLN A 335 10.78 -2.15 -6.34
C GLN A 335 11.93 -2.95 -6.96
N SER A 336 11.73 -4.23 -7.27
CA SER A 336 12.81 -5.07 -7.81
C SER A 336 13.30 -4.63 -9.19
N VAL A 337 12.48 -3.93 -9.98
CA VAL A 337 12.89 -3.36 -11.29
C VAL A 337 13.48 -1.96 -11.17
N MET A 338 13.34 -1.31 -10.01
CA MET A 338 13.88 0.03 -9.76
C MET A 338 15.30 0.01 -9.23
N PHE A 339 15.76 -1.13 -8.69
CA PHE A 339 17.11 -1.25 -8.17
C PHE A 339 18.16 -1.21 -9.29
N ASP A 340 19.27 -0.56 -8.99
CA ASP A 340 20.48 -0.59 -9.81
C ASP A 340 21.67 -1.05 -8.95
N LYS A 341 22.83 -1.26 -9.59
CA LYS A 341 24.05 -1.74 -8.90
C LYS A 341 24.55 -0.82 -7.78
N ASP A 342 24.08 0.41 -7.73
CA ASP A 342 24.47 1.46 -6.80
C ASP A 342 23.34 1.80 -5.80
N THR A 343 22.21 1.09 -5.82
CA THR A 343 21.13 1.20 -4.82
C THR A 343 21.59 0.61 -3.49
N LEU A 344 21.38 1.34 -2.39
CA LEU A 344 21.68 0.82 -1.06
C LEU A 344 20.61 -0.18 -0.61
N ILE A 345 21.02 -1.43 -0.44
CA ILE A 345 20.19 -2.53 0.06
C ILE A 345 20.85 -3.17 1.28
N VAL A 346 20.06 -3.84 2.11
CA VAL A 346 20.61 -4.65 3.20
C VAL A 346 21.16 -5.93 2.59
N SER A 347 22.46 -6.15 2.73
CA SER A 347 23.15 -7.30 2.15
C SER A 347 24.18 -7.90 3.10
N TYR A 348 24.45 -9.19 2.91
CA TYR A 348 25.49 -9.94 3.57
C TYR A 348 26.75 -9.96 2.70
N ASP A 349 27.91 -9.74 3.33
CA ASP A 349 29.21 -9.76 2.68
C ASP A 349 29.76 -11.19 2.59
N ALA A 350 29.49 -11.86 1.47
CA ALA A 350 29.90 -13.24 1.25
C ALA A 350 31.43 -13.40 1.17
N ALA A 351 32.14 -12.45 0.56
CA ALA A 351 33.58 -12.50 0.44
C ALA A 351 34.28 -12.49 1.81
N ARG A 352 33.71 -11.74 2.77
CA ARG A 352 34.20 -11.69 4.15
C ARG A 352 33.68 -12.83 5.02
N GLY A 353 32.43 -13.27 4.77
CA GLY A 353 31.69 -14.11 5.70
C GLY A 353 31.73 -15.61 5.43
N GLU A 354 31.95 -16.04 4.19
CA GLU A 354 31.84 -17.45 3.78
C GLU A 354 32.99 -18.33 4.28
N SER A 355 32.81 -19.66 4.16
CA SER A 355 33.47 -20.67 5.01
C SER A 355 33.03 -20.54 6.47
N ARG A 356 31.71 -20.64 6.66
CA ARG A 356 31.04 -20.47 7.96
C ARG A 356 31.35 -21.65 8.88
N GLY A 357 31.42 -21.39 10.18
CA GLY A 357 31.68 -22.45 11.16
C GLY A 357 31.65 -22.01 12.62
N ALA A 358 31.49 -22.95 13.54
CA ALA A 358 31.62 -22.68 14.96
C ALA A 358 33.10 -22.49 15.34
N ARG A 359 33.37 -21.61 16.31
CA ARG A 359 34.73 -21.33 16.79
C ARG A 359 34.72 -20.77 18.21
N LYS A 360 35.85 -20.86 18.91
CA LYS A 360 36.01 -20.25 20.23
C LYS A 360 36.27 -18.75 20.09
N LYS A 361 35.78 -17.96 21.05
CA LYS A 361 36.10 -16.54 21.15
C LYS A 361 37.62 -16.38 21.34
N GLY A 362 38.22 -15.42 20.63
CA GLY A 362 39.67 -15.17 20.65
C GLY A 362 40.51 -16.10 19.76
N SER A 363 39.89 -17.05 19.07
CA SER A 363 40.59 -17.85 18.05
C SER A 363 40.74 -17.06 16.75
N ASP A 364 41.85 -17.24 16.03
CA ASP A 364 42.02 -16.64 14.69
C ASP A 364 41.17 -17.43 13.68
N PRO A 365 40.12 -16.82 13.10
CA PRO A 365 39.27 -17.49 12.13
C PRO A 365 40.02 -17.82 10.82
N ARG A 366 40.97 -16.97 10.40
CA ARG A 366 41.70 -17.14 9.15
C ARG A 366 42.67 -18.33 9.24
N ALA A 367 43.33 -18.50 10.39
CA ALA A 367 44.15 -19.68 10.66
C ALA A 367 43.35 -21.00 10.62
N GLN A 368 42.04 -20.95 10.84
CA GLN A 368 41.13 -22.10 10.76
C GLN A 368 40.44 -22.23 9.38
N GLY A 369 40.77 -21.39 8.40
CA GLY A 369 40.11 -21.37 7.09
C GLY A 369 38.64 -20.92 7.14
N LEU A 370 38.23 -20.19 8.18
CA LEU A 370 36.86 -19.72 8.38
C LEU A 370 36.75 -18.22 8.08
N GLY A 371 35.65 -17.80 7.46
CA GLY A 371 35.28 -16.38 7.32
C GLY A 371 34.54 -15.84 8.54
N ASP A 372 34.23 -14.55 8.59
CA ASP A 372 33.76 -13.89 9.82
C ASP A 372 32.37 -14.34 10.30
N CYS A 373 31.57 -14.99 9.45
CA CYS A 373 30.25 -15.48 9.83
C CYS A 373 30.32 -16.74 10.71
N ILE A 374 29.96 -16.61 11.99
CA ILE A 374 29.98 -17.71 12.97
C ILE A 374 28.78 -18.67 12.91
N ASP A 375 27.94 -18.59 11.87
CA ASP A 375 26.72 -19.41 11.69
C ASP A 375 25.74 -19.41 12.89
N CYS A 376 25.67 -18.31 13.65
CA CYS A 376 24.80 -18.21 14.84
C CYS A 376 23.29 -18.08 14.53
N GLN A 377 22.93 -17.88 13.26
CA GLN A 377 21.57 -17.66 12.76
C GLN A 377 20.79 -16.52 13.45
N GLN A 378 21.46 -15.60 14.16
CA GLN A 378 20.77 -14.48 14.81
C GLN A 378 20.07 -13.56 13.80
N CYS A 379 20.68 -13.36 12.62
CA CYS A 379 20.08 -12.60 11.51
C CYS A 379 18.73 -13.17 11.05
N VAL A 380 18.58 -14.50 11.04
CA VAL A 380 17.34 -15.20 10.68
C VAL A 380 16.31 -15.07 11.80
N GLN A 381 16.74 -15.24 13.05
CA GLN A 381 15.85 -15.20 14.22
C GLN A 381 15.19 -13.84 14.43
N VAL A 382 15.84 -12.74 14.05
CA VAL A 382 15.29 -11.37 14.19
C VAL A 382 14.50 -10.90 12.97
N CYS A 383 14.54 -11.67 11.88
CA CYS A 383 13.90 -11.29 10.63
C CYS A 383 12.37 -11.43 10.74
N PRO A 384 11.59 -10.34 10.52
CA PRO A 384 10.13 -10.41 10.61
C PRO A 384 9.49 -11.20 9.46
N THR A 385 10.21 -11.41 8.36
CA THR A 385 9.74 -12.21 7.22
C THR A 385 10.38 -13.60 7.15
N GLY A 386 11.19 -13.96 8.15
CA GLY A 386 11.76 -15.31 8.28
C GLY A 386 12.86 -15.66 7.26
N ILE A 387 13.33 -14.68 6.48
CA ILE A 387 14.37 -14.91 5.47
C ILE A 387 15.76 -15.11 6.08
N ASP A 388 16.61 -15.84 5.36
CA ASP A 388 18.05 -15.86 5.59
C ASP A 388 18.76 -14.86 4.66
N ILE A 389 19.30 -13.79 5.25
CA ILE A 389 19.99 -12.73 4.49
C ILE A 389 21.26 -13.23 3.79
N ARG A 390 21.78 -14.39 4.20
CA ARG A 390 23.00 -14.97 3.64
C ARG A 390 22.76 -15.70 2.32
N ASP A 391 21.49 -15.95 1.96
CA ASP A 391 21.08 -16.49 0.67
C ASP A 391 20.94 -15.38 -0.41
N GLY A 392 21.38 -14.15 -0.11
CA GLY A 392 21.35 -13.01 -1.02
C GLY A 392 20.07 -12.19 -0.96
N LEU A 393 19.84 -11.38 -2.00
CA LEU A 393 18.68 -10.50 -2.08
C LEU A 393 17.40 -11.30 -2.36
N GLN A 394 16.43 -11.20 -1.45
CA GLN A 394 15.15 -11.90 -1.55
C GLN A 394 13.99 -10.91 -1.61
N ILE A 395 12.94 -11.25 -2.39
CA ILE A 395 11.74 -10.41 -2.53
C ILE A 395 11.03 -10.19 -1.20
N ALA A 396 11.12 -11.14 -0.27
CA ALA A 396 10.54 -11.02 1.06
C ALA A 396 11.32 -10.10 2.02
N CYS A 397 12.52 -9.64 1.64
CA CYS A 397 13.24 -8.64 2.43
C CYS A 397 12.47 -7.31 2.40
N ILE A 398 12.15 -6.78 3.58
CA ILE A 398 11.52 -5.46 3.73
C ILE A 398 12.53 -4.35 4.03
N GLY A 399 13.83 -4.65 4.04
CA GLY A 399 14.88 -3.64 4.31
C GLY A 399 14.75 -2.98 5.68
N CYS A 400 14.41 -3.73 6.74
CA CYS A 400 14.25 -3.18 8.10
C CYS A 400 15.52 -3.20 8.95
N ALA A 401 16.62 -3.75 8.40
CA ALA A 401 17.95 -3.87 9.03
C ALA A 401 17.99 -4.52 10.43
N ALA A 402 16.97 -5.31 10.79
CA ALA A 402 16.99 -6.10 12.02
C ALA A 402 18.18 -7.06 12.07
N CYS A 403 18.51 -7.68 10.93
CA CYS A 403 19.65 -8.57 10.78
C CYS A 403 21.00 -7.85 10.93
N VAL A 404 21.10 -6.57 10.56
CA VAL A 404 22.31 -5.75 10.75
C VAL A 404 22.56 -5.56 12.24
N ASP A 405 21.58 -5.00 12.96
CA ASP A 405 21.68 -4.76 14.41
C ASP A 405 22.03 -6.06 15.17
N ALA A 406 21.40 -7.17 14.80
CA ALA A 406 21.67 -8.46 15.44
C ALA A 406 23.06 -9.01 15.11
N CYS A 407 23.50 -8.91 13.84
CA CYS A 407 24.82 -9.39 13.43
C CYS A 407 25.94 -8.56 14.09
N ASP A 408 25.80 -7.24 14.11
CA ASP A 408 26.78 -6.35 14.74
C ASP A 408 26.92 -6.65 16.24
N SER A 409 25.82 -6.95 16.94
CA SER A 409 25.88 -7.36 18.35
C SER A 409 26.65 -8.66 18.59
N ILE A 410 26.74 -9.53 17.58
CA ILE A 410 27.54 -10.76 17.61
C ILE A 410 29.00 -10.47 17.24
N MET A 411 29.23 -9.61 16.24
CA MET A 411 30.58 -9.17 15.86
C MET A 411 31.30 -8.51 17.03
N ASP A 412 30.62 -7.61 17.73
CA ASP A 412 31.15 -6.96 18.95
C ASP A 412 31.54 -7.99 20.01
N LYS A 413 30.72 -9.03 20.22
CA LYS A 413 31.01 -10.07 21.21
C LYS A 413 32.21 -10.93 20.82
N MET A 414 32.43 -11.15 19.52
CA MET A 414 33.57 -11.90 18.99
C MET A 414 34.83 -11.04 18.88
N GLY A 415 34.70 -9.71 18.94
CA GLY A 415 35.81 -8.77 18.71
C GLY A 415 36.12 -8.57 17.22
N TYR A 416 35.14 -8.79 16.34
CA TYR A 416 35.30 -8.62 14.89
C TYR A 416 34.76 -7.25 14.45
N GLU A 417 35.21 -6.77 13.30
CA GLU A 417 34.68 -5.53 12.73
C GLU A 417 33.18 -5.66 12.44
N ARG A 418 32.42 -4.58 12.61
CA ARG A 418 30.99 -4.55 12.27
C ARG A 418 30.76 -4.61 10.76
N GLY A 419 29.50 -4.73 10.35
CA GLY A 419 29.12 -4.58 8.94
C GLY A 419 29.29 -5.83 8.08
N LEU A 420 29.31 -7.03 8.68
CA LEU A 420 29.18 -8.28 7.92
C LEU A 420 27.82 -8.35 7.21
N VAL A 421 26.76 -7.84 7.86
CA VAL A 421 25.49 -7.50 7.23
C VAL A 421 25.36 -5.98 7.33
N ARG A 422 25.13 -5.28 6.22
CA ARG A 422 25.10 -3.81 6.20
C ARG A 422 24.21 -3.27 5.08
N TYR A 423 23.89 -1.98 5.13
CA TYR A 423 23.45 -1.26 3.94
C TYR A 423 24.63 -1.06 3.02
N THR A 424 24.55 -1.61 1.81
CA THR A 424 25.60 -1.47 0.80
C THR A 424 25.00 -1.66 -0.59
N SER A 425 25.80 -1.45 -1.62
CA SER A 425 25.38 -1.63 -3.01
C SER A 425 26.00 -2.90 -3.57
N GLU A 426 25.42 -3.44 -4.64
CA GLU A 426 25.98 -4.58 -5.37
C GLU A 426 27.40 -4.27 -5.84
N ARG A 427 27.63 -3.07 -6.38
CA ARG A 427 28.96 -2.61 -6.82
C ARG A 427 29.99 -2.61 -5.68
N ALA A 428 29.59 -2.19 -4.48
CA ALA A 428 30.48 -2.19 -3.33
C ALA A 428 30.82 -3.60 -2.83
N LEU A 429 29.90 -4.55 -2.96
CA LEU A 429 30.16 -5.97 -2.66
C LEU A 429 31.08 -6.62 -3.71
N GLU A 430 31.02 -6.18 -4.97
CA GLU A 430 31.92 -6.59 -6.05
C GLU A 430 33.33 -5.96 -5.94
N GLY A 431 33.62 -5.19 -4.88
CA GLY A 431 34.92 -4.55 -4.63
C GLY A 431 35.07 -3.13 -5.22
N GLY A 432 34.01 -2.57 -5.82
CA GLY A 432 33.98 -1.18 -6.29
C GLY A 432 33.55 -0.19 -5.20
N GLN A 433 33.31 1.06 -5.61
CA GLN A 433 32.74 2.10 -4.74
C GLN A 433 31.33 2.48 -5.23
N THR A 434 30.37 2.61 -4.30
CA THR A 434 29.01 3.05 -4.61
C THR A 434 29.00 4.44 -5.25
N ARG A 435 28.38 4.58 -6.42
CA ARG A 435 28.21 5.86 -7.10
C ARG A 435 26.88 6.51 -6.66
N PHE A 436 26.97 7.43 -5.72
CA PHE A 436 25.81 8.19 -5.23
C PHE A 436 25.24 9.12 -6.29
N LEU A 437 26.10 9.92 -6.95
CA LEU A 437 25.68 10.80 -8.04
C LEU A 437 25.72 10.04 -9.36
N ARG A 438 24.54 9.58 -9.82
CA ARG A 438 24.37 8.86 -11.09
C ARG A 438 23.28 9.48 -11.94
N PRO A 439 23.41 9.49 -13.28
CA PRO A 439 22.48 10.21 -14.16
C PRO A 439 21.01 9.88 -13.92
N ARG A 440 20.70 8.59 -13.69
CA ARG A 440 19.33 8.14 -13.38
C ARG A 440 18.78 8.77 -12.09
N LEU A 441 19.57 8.76 -11.01
CA LEU A 441 19.14 9.33 -9.72
C LEU A 441 19.00 10.85 -9.79
N VAL A 442 19.93 11.51 -10.49
CA VAL A 442 19.87 12.96 -10.74
C VAL A 442 18.62 13.32 -11.56
N GLY A 443 18.28 12.52 -12.57
CA GLY A 443 17.05 12.69 -13.34
C GLY A 443 15.79 12.60 -12.48
N TYR A 444 15.69 11.58 -11.60
CA TYR A 444 14.59 11.51 -10.64
C TYR A 444 14.58 12.73 -9.70
N ALA A 445 15.73 13.12 -9.13
CA ALA A 445 15.79 14.28 -8.25
C ALA A 445 15.32 15.57 -8.95
N ALA A 446 15.77 15.80 -10.19
CA ALA A 446 15.41 16.97 -10.99
C ALA A 446 13.91 17.02 -11.28
N VAL A 447 13.31 15.91 -11.72
CA VAL A 447 11.85 15.83 -11.97
C VAL A 447 11.06 16.04 -10.68
N MET A 448 11.49 15.43 -9.57
CA MET A 448 10.84 15.61 -8.27
C MET A 448 10.88 17.08 -7.82
N LEU A 449 12.03 17.75 -7.95
CA LEU A 449 12.16 19.18 -7.64
C LEU A 449 11.30 20.05 -8.56
N ALA A 450 11.23 19.75 -9.86
CA ALA A 450 10.38 20.47 -10.79
C ALA A 450 8.90 20.32 -10.44
N MET A 451 8.44 19.11 -10.08
CA MET A 451 7.07 18.87 -9.64
C MET A 451 6.75 19.60 -8.33
N ILE A 452 7.67 19.58 -7.35
CA ILE A 452 7.50 20.34 -6.10
C ILE A 452 7.44 21.84 -6.40
N GLY A 453 8.33 22.37 -7.24
CA GLY A 453 8.31 23.78 -7.64
C GLY A 453 7.01 24.17 -8.32
N ALA A 454 6.55 23.38 -9.30
CA ALA A 454 5.27 23.60 -9.97
C ALA A 454 4.08 23.54 -9.00
N PHE A 455 4.11 22.64 -8.02
CA PHE A 455 3.08 22.55 -6.98
C PHE A 455 3.06 23.77 -6.06
N VAL A 456 4.23 24.28 -5.65
CA VAL A 456 4.34 25.50 -4.84
C VAL A 456 3.79 26.70 -5.62
N VAL A 457 4.15 26.85 -6.90
CA VAL A 457 3.61 27.90 -7.77
C VAL A 457 2.09 27.77 -7.94
N ALA A 458 1.58 26.54 -8.10
CA ALA A 458 0.13 26.31 -8.21
C ALA A 458 -0.63 26.60 -6.91
N LEU A 459 -0.01 26.36 -5.75
CA LEU A 459 -0.57 26.72 -4.45
C LEU A 459 -0.64 28.23 -4.26
N ASP A 460 0.39 28.95 -4.70
CA ASP A 460 0.47 30.41 -4.59
C ASP A 460 -0.52 31.09 -5.57
N ALA A 461 -0.60 30.60 -6.81
CA ALA A 461 -1.52 31.11 -7.83
C ALA A 461 -2.99 30.70 -7.62
N ARG A 462 -3.30 29.96 -6.55
CA ARG A 462 -4.66 29.47 -6.27
C ARG A 462 -5.60 30.64 -5.94
N PRO A 463 -6.75 30.78 -6.61
CA PRO A 463 -7.71 31.82 -6.28
C PRO A 463 -8.31 31.58 -4.89
N LEU A 464 -8.21 32.60 -4.03
CA LEU A 464 -8.70 32.58 -2.65
C LEU A 464 -10.17 33.03 -2.51
N ALA A 465 -10.80 33.40 -3.62
CA ALA A 465 -12.24 33.60 -3.75
C ALA A 465 -12.76 32.75 -4.90
N SER A 466 -14.06 32.47 -4.94
CA SER A 466 -14.71 31.94 -6.14
C SER A 466 -16.12 32.46 -6.30
N LEU A 467 -16.51 32.70 -7.54
CA LEU A 467 -17.84 33.13 -7.96
C LEU A 467 -18.34 32.14 -9.00
N ASP A 468 -19.47 31.50 -8.73
CA ASP A 468 -20.22 30.71 -9.70
C ASP A 468 -21.60 31.34 -9.92
N VAL A 469 -22.05 31.41 -11.17
CA VAL A 469 -23.24 32.16 -11.58
C VAL A 469 -24.18 31.21 -12.29
N THR A 470 -25.27 30.85 -11.61
CA THR A 470 -26.32 30.02 -12.21
C THR A 470 -27.51 30.90 -12.53
N ARG A 471 -27.85 31.03 -13.83
CA ARG A 471 -29.10 31.66 -14.24
C ARG A 471 -30.27 30.75 -13.87
N ASP A 472 -31.34 31.33 -13.34
CA ASP A 472 -32.57 30.59 -13.11
C ASP A 472 -33.17 30.11 -14.45
N ARG A 473 -33.76 28.91 -14.44
CA ARG A 473 -34.33 28.26 -15.62
C ARG A 473 -35.67 28.88 -16.03
N GLY A 474 -36.26 29.72 -15.20
CA GLY A 474 -37.48 30.46 -15.50
C GLY A 474 -37.37 31.34 -16.75
N LEU A 475 -38.52 31.63 -17.36
CA LEU A 475 -38.63 32.69 -18.37
C LEU A 475 -38.26 34.05 -17.73
N PHE A 476 -37.73 34.94 -18.56
CA PHE A 476 -37.47 36.34 -18.20
C PHE A 476 -38.73 36.98 -17.59
N ARG A 477 -38.55 37.90 -16.64
CA ARG A 477 -39.64 38.63 -16.00
C ARG A 477 -39.65 40.07 -16.51
N GLU A 478 -40.81 40.70 -16.49
CA GLU A 478 -40.90 42.15 -16.73
C GLU A 478 -41.12 42.82 -15.38
N ASN A 479 -40.29 43.81 -15.06
CA ASN A 479 -40.41 44.56 -13.81
C ASN A 479 -41.49 45.67 -13.93
N ALA A 480 -41.78 46.36 -12.83
CA ALA A 480 -42.79 47.43 -12.81
C ALA A 480 -42.47 48.63 -13.74
N ALA A 481 -41.23 48.73 -14.23
CA ALA A 481 -40.78 49.75 -15.17
C ALA A 481 -40.80 49.26 -16.64
N GLY A 482 -41.34 48.08 -16.92
CA GLY A 482 -41.40 47.49 -18.25
C GLY A 482 -40.07 46.92 -18.76
N GLN A 483 -39.08 46.78 -17.88
CA GLN A 483 -37.76 46.26 -18.24
C GLN A 483 -37.73 44.74 -18.10
N ILE A 484 -37.08 44.08 -19.06
CA ILE A 484 -36.82 42.64 -19.00
C ILE A 484 -35.75 42.37 -17.94
N GLU A 485 -36.02 41.40 -17.07
CA GLU A 485 -35.23 41.02 -15.91
C GLU A 485 -34.93 39.52 -15.95
N ASN A 486 -33.69 39.16 -15.65
CA ASN A 486 -33.26 37.77 -15.46
C ASN A 486 -32.76 37.60 -14.03
N ILE A 487 -33.11 36.47 -13.42
CA ILE A 487 -32.69 36.13 -12.06
C ILE A 487 -31.51 35.17 -12.13
N TYR A 488 -30.51 35.42 -11.30
CA TYR A 488 -29.30 34.63 -11.16
C TYR A 488 -29.10 34.28 -9.70
N THR A 489 -28.63 33.08 -9.43
CA THR A 489 -28.12 32.69 -8.12
C THR A 489 -26.60 32.68 -8.19
N LEU A 490 -25.97 33.58 -7.43
CA LEU A 490 -24.53 33.65 -7.31
C LEU A 490 -24.09 32.81 -6.12
N LYS A 491 -23.22 31.83 -6.36
CA LYS A 491 -22.56 31.08 -5.30
C LYS A 491 -21.18 31.70 -5.07
N VAL A 492 -21.04 32.43 -3.98
CA VAL A 492 -19.81 33.12 -3.58
C VAL A 492 -19.13 32.36 -2.47
N ILE A 493 -17.81 32.16 -2.56
CA ILE A 493 -17.05 31.43 -1.55
C ILE A 493 -15.83 32.25 -1.13
N ASN A 494 -15.69 32.49 0.18
CA ASN A 494 -14.48 33.04 0.76
C ASN A 494 -13.54 31.91 1.19
N LYS A 495 -12.45 31.68 0.45
CA LYS A 495 -11.46 30.64 0.77
C LYS A 495 -10.30 31.16 1.62
N THR A 496 -10.34 32.43 2.05
CA THR A 496 -9.35 33.01 2.95
C THR A 496 -9.61 32.62 4.41
N GLN A 497 -8.64 32.93 5.29
CA GLN A 497 -8.76 32.73 6.74
C GLN A 497 -9.32 33.94 7.48
N GLN A 498 -9.69 34.99 6.76
CA GLN A 498 -10.18 36.24 7.34
C GLN A 498 -11.56 36.57 6.77
N PRO A 499 -12.41 37.28 7.52
CA PRO A 499 -13.62 37.86 6.94
C PRO A 499 -13.24 38.76 5.77
N GLN A 500 -13.95 38.65 4.66
CA GLN A 500 -13.69 39.44 3.45
C GLN A 500 -14.96 40.13 2.99
N ARG A 501 -14.82 41.37 2.54
CA ARG A 501 -15.90 42.12 1.91
C ARG A 501 -15.66 42.20 0.42
N TYR A 502 -16.67 41.86 -0.35
CA TYR A 502 -16.61 41.81 -1.79
C TYR A 502 -17.62 42.78 -2.39
N ARG A 503 -17.25 43.40 -3.51
CA ARG A 503 -18.15 44.18 -4.36
C ARG A 503 -18.47 43.39 -5.61
N LEU A 504 -19.76 43.20 -5.87
CA LEU A 504 -20.30 42.58 -7.06
C LEU A 504 -20.55 43.63 -8.14
N GLN A 505 -20.09 43.36 -9.37
CA GLN A 505 -20.24 44.24 -10.52
C GLN A 505 -20.52 43.43 -11.79
N LEU A 506 -21.04 44.10 -12.81
CA LEU A 506 -21.13 43.57 -14.16
C LEU A 506 -20.00 44.19 -14.99
N ASP A 507 -19.22 43.35 -15.67
CA ASP A 507 -18.15 43.81 -16.56
C ASP A 507 -18.72 44.10 -17.95
N ASP A 508 -18.34 45.24 -18.53
CA ASP A 508 -18.64 45.64 -19.91
C ASP A 508 -20.12 45.54 -20.34
N ALA A 509 -21.03 45.89 -19.43
CA ALA A 509 -22.47 45.71 -19.60
C ALA A 509 -23.29 47.03 -19.45
N PRO A 510 -23.08 48.07 -20.29
CA PRO A 510 -23.74 49.37 -20.13
C PRO A 510 -25.27 49.34 -20.34
N GLU A 511 -25.76 48.36 -21.13
CA GLU A 511 -27.19 48.13 -21.40
C GLU A 511 -27.89 47.31 -20.31
N PHE A 512 -27.18 46.97 -19.22
CA PHE A 512 -27.67 46.13 -18.13
C PHE A 512 -27.40 46.78 -16.78
N ARG A 513 -28.34 46.61 -15.84
CA ARG A 513 -28.21 47.10 -14.47
C ARG A 513 -28.46 45.97 -13.49
N LEU A 514 -27.47 45.72 -12.64
CA LEU A 514 -27.61 44.86 -11.47
C LEU A 514 -28.54 45.55 -10.46
N GLN A 515 -29.50 44.80 -9.92
CA GLN A 515 -30.46 45.27 -8.93
C GLN A 515 -30.14 44.66 -7.56
N GLY A 516 -30.33 45.43 -6.49
CA GLY A 516 -30.16 44.97 -5.11
C GLY A 516 -28.84 45.41 -4.46
N GLU A 517 -28.40 44.64 -3.45
CA GLU A 517 -27.17 44.93 -2.70
C GLU A 517 -25.94 44.45 -3.47
N HIS A 518 -24.96 45.34 -3.63
CA HIS A 518 -23.74 45.06 -4.42
C HIS A 518 -22.53 44.73 -3.55
N THR A 519 -22.68 44.70 -2.23
CA THR A 519 -21.60 44.40 -1.29
C THR A 519 -21.96 43.17 -0.48
N LEU A 520 -21.04 42.22 -0.38
CA LEU A 520 -21.20 40.97 0.33
C LEU A 520 -20.11 40.85 1.39
N SER A 521 -20.47 40.50 2.62
CA SER A 521 -19.51 40.24 3.69
C SER A 521 -19.54 38.75 4.03
N LEU A 522 -18.42 38.05 3.79
CA LEU A 522 -18.30 36.62 4.01
C LEU A 522 -17.28 36.32 5.11
N LYS A 523 -17.66 35.47 6.06
CA LYS A 523 -16.77 34.87 7.06
C LYS A 523 -15.75 33.93 6.40
N PRO A 524 -14.65 33.59 7.09
CA PRO A 524 -13.68 32.61 6.60
C PRO A 524 -14.34 31.28 6.26
N GLY A 525 -14.14 30.78 5.04
CA GLY A 525 -14.70 29.51 4.58
C GLY A 525 -16.22 29.51 4.31
N GLU A 526 -16.88 30.67 4.39
CA GLU A 526 -18.33 30.78 4.16
C GLU A 526 -18.67 30.64 2.67
N ILE A 527 -19.80 29.96 2.41
CA ILE A 527 -20.49 29.96 1.12
C ILE A 527 -21.74 30.80 1.29
N LEU A 528 -21.92 31.76 0.39
CA LEU A 528 -23.15 32.52 0.32
C LEU A 528 -23.79 32.27 -1.05
N ASP A 529 -25.00 31.72 -1.03
CA ASP A 529 -25.87 31.69 -2.21
C ASP A 529 -26.69 32.98 -2.19
N PHE A 530 -26.36 33.90 -3.09
CA PHE A 530 -26.92 35.25 -3.17
C PHE A 530 -27.71 35.41 -4.47
N PRO A 531 -29.06 35.49 -4.41
CA PRO A 531 -29.86 35.75 -5.59
C PRO A 531 -29.73 37.22 -6.00
N VAL A 532 -29.49 37.45 -7.29
CA VAL A 532 -29.44 38.78 -7.89
C VAL A 532 -30.31 38.82 -9.13
N SER A 533 -30.79 40.01 -9.46
CA SER A 533 -31.47 40.24 -10.72
C SER A 533 -30.75 41.29 -11.54
N VAL A 534 -30.75 41.07 -12.85
CA VAL A 534 -30.18 41.99 -13.84
C VAL A 534 -31.32 42.42 -14.73
N ALA A 535 -31.50 43.72 -14.88
CA ALA A 535 -32.50 44.32 -15.76
C ALA A 535 -31.82 44.94 -16.99
N SER A 536 -32.43 44.82 -18.16
CA SER A 536 -31.98 45.54 -19.34
C SER A 536 -32.47 47.00 -19.30
N THR A 537 -31.56 47.95 -19.50
CA THR A 537 -31.86 49.38 -19.55
C THR A 537 -32.05 49.89 -20.99
N ALA A 538 -31.86 49.04 -21.99
CA ALA A 538 -32.08 49.39 -23.39
C ALA A 538 -33.58 49.61 -23.66
N GLU A 539 -33.92 50.68 -24.38
CA GLU A 539 -35.30 50.95 -24.84
C GLU A 539 -35.89 49.79 -25.68
N ARG A 540 -35.01 49.00 -26.32
CA ARG A 540 -35.35 47.74 -26.98
C ARG A 540 -34.32 46.68 -26.62
N ALA A 541 -34.70 45.75 -25.76
CA ALA A 541 -33.89 44.58 -25.47
C ALA A 541 -33.66 43.77 -26.77
N ARG A 542 -32.40 43.49 -27.10
CA ARG A 542 -32.08 42.66 -28.28
C ARG A 542 -32.61 41.26 -28.05
N ALA A 543 -33.34 40.75 -29.04
CA ALA A 543 -33.89 39.40 -29.02
C ALA A 543 -32.79 38.33 -28.87
N GLY A 544 -33.05 37.31 -28.05
CA GLY A 544 -32.14 36.16 -27.89
C GLY A 544 -31.26 36.22 -26.65
N SER A 545 -30.15 35.50 -26.71
CA SER A 545 -29.20 35.32 -25.60
C SER A 545 -27.98 36.23 -25.79
N GLN A 546 -27.69 37.07 -24.80
CA GLN A 546 -26.54 37.96 -24.78
C GLN A 546 -25.57 37.53 -23.68
N PRO A 547 -24.24 37.52 -23.92
CA PRO A 547 -23.28 37.20 -22.88
C PRO A 547 -23.27 38.28 -21.79
N LEU A 548 -23.11 37.87 -20.54
CA LEU A 548 -23.01 38.76 -19.39
C LEU A 548 -21.87 38.29 -18.49
N ALA A 549 -20.98 39.18 -18.07
CA ALA A 549 -19.88 38.86 -17.16
C ALA A 549 -20.13 39.50 -15.79
N PHE A 550 -20.08 38.68 -14.74
CA PHE A 550 -20.12 39.12 -13.36
C PHE A 550 -18.70 39.12 -12.80
N SER A 551 -18.33 40.19 -12.10
CA SER A 551 -17.07 40.25 -11.35
C SER A 551 -17.32 40.50 -9.88
N LEU A 552 -16.50 39.86 -9.06
CA LEU A 552 -16.46 40.01 -7.62
C LEU A 552 -15.05 40.48 -7.25
N ARG A 553 -14.95 41.65 -6.64
CA ARG A 553 -13.67 42.25 -6.22
C ARG A 553 -13.64 42.46 -4.72
N GLY A 554 -12.57 42.03 -4.06
CA GLY A 554 -12.32 42.37 -2.66
C GLY A 554 -12.24 43.88 -2.47
N ILE A 555 -12.97 44.40 -1.50
CA ILE A 555 -12.93 45.82 -1.10
C ILE A 555 -11.66 46.09 -0.31
N ASP A 556 -11.34 45.18 0.62
CA ASP A 556 -10.19 45.30 1.52
C ASP A 556 -8.90 44.79 0.85
N ASP A 557 -9.01 43.85 -0.09
CA ASP A 557 -7.90 43.32 -0.88
C ASP A 557 -8.29 43.22 -2.38
N PRO A 558 -7.84 44.17 -3.22
CA PRO A 558 -8.13 44.16 -4.65
C PRO A 558 -7.55 42.97 -5.40
N SER A 559 -6.58 42.24 -4.84
CA SER A 559 -6.04 41.01 -5.47
C SER A 559 -7.05 39.86 -5.46
N LEU A 560 -8.07 39.93 -4.59
CA LEU A 560 -9.19 39.00 -4.54
C LEU A 560 -10.24 39.37 -5.60
N ALA A 561 -9.87 39.26 -6.87
CA ALA A 561 -10.77 39.47 -8.00
C ALA A 561 -11.09 38.13 -8.68
N VAL A 562 -12.38 37.83 -8.83
CA VAL A 562 -12.86 36.66 -9.57
C VAL A 562 -14.02 37.03 -10.47
N GLY A 563 -14.05 36.47 -11.68
CA GLY A 563 -15.10 36.71 -12.67
C GLY A 563 -15.75 35.40 -13.10
N SER A 564 -17.01 35.49 -13.50
CA SER A 564 -17.76 34.37 -14.07
C SER A 564 -18.77 34.88 -15.10
N THR A 565 -18.95 34.12 -16.18
CA THR A 565 -19.81 34.50 -17.29
C THR A 565 -21.13 33.75 -17.24
N SER A 566 -22.21 34.44 -17.60
CA SER A 566 -23.53 33.88 -17.80
C SER A 566 -24.15 34.48 -19.06
N THR A 567 -25.46 34.27 -19.24
CA THR A 567 -26.21 34.79 -20.38
C THR A 567 -27.45 35.54 -19.90
N PHE A 568 -27.80 36.63 -20.57
CA PHE A 568 -29.07 37.33 -20.43
C PHE A 568 -30.00 36.92 -21.58
N VAL A 569 -31.20 36.46 -21.25
CA VAL A 569 -32.18 36.00 -22.24
C VAL A 569 -33.32 37.00 -22.32
N SER A 570 -33.59 37.46 -23.54
CA SER A 570 -34.72 38.33 -23.87
C SER A 570 -35.68 37.63 -24.82
N PRO A 571 -36.98 37.98 -24.81
CA PRO A 571 -37.95 37.45 -25.77
C PRO A 571 -37.47 37.66 -27.21
N ALA A 572 -37.57 36.61 -28.01
CA ALA A 572 -37.54 36.76 -29.46
C ALA A 572 -38.86 37.43 -29.87
N ARG A 573 -38.77 38.63 -30.45
CA ARG A 573 -39.94 39.29 -31.04
C ARG A 573 -40.36 38.59 -32.32
#